data_AF-A0A7C8DLD1-F1
#
_entry.id   AF-A0A7C8DLD1-F1
#
_cell.length_a   1.000
_cell.length_b   1.000
_cell.length_c   1.000
_cell.angle_alpha   90.00
_cell.angle_beta   90.00
_cell.angle_gamma   90.00
#
_symmetry.space_group_name_H-M   'P 1'
#
loop_
_entity.id
_entity.type
_entity.pdbx_description
1 polymer ?
#
loop_
_entity_poly.entity_id
_entity_poly.type
_entity_poly.pdbx_seq_one_letter_code
_entity_poly.pdbx_strand_id
1 'polypeptide(L)'
;MKAIEPVVRHDAHRLIEVFMIAANASTAGFLAKHKMPNLLRIHDGPSVDRLLKLRGFLSELGLSLDGGEEPTPHHYKQLIASIQNRPDAHLIETVMLRSMSQAMYSPEQQGHFGLSLE
;
A
#
# COMPACT_ATOMS: atom_id res chain seq x y z
N MET A 1 -2.37 9.58 36.87
CA MET A 1 -3.09 9.57 35.58
C MET A 1 -2.09 9.20 34.49
N LYS A 2 -2.36 8.17 33.67
CA LYS A 2 -1.57 7.94 32.45
C LYS A 2 -2.17 8.80 31.34
N ALA A 3 -1.33 9.60 30.67
CA ALA A 3 -1.72 10.33 29.48
C ALA A 3 -1.73 9.41 28.25
N ILE A 4 -2.49 9.77 27.22
CA ILE A 4 -2.45 9.12 25.91
C ILE A 4 -1.36 9.84 25.12
N GLU A 5 -0.30 9.12 24.74
CA GLU A 5 0.81 9.65 23.97
C GLU A 5 0.93 8.92 22.62
N PRO A 6 1.23 9.64 21.52
CA PRO A 6 1.43 9.01 20.22
C PRO A 6 2.70 8.17 20.21
N VAL A 7 2.64 7.02 19.54
CA VAL A 7 3.80 6.14 19.36
C VAL A 7 4.78 6.80 18.39
N VAL A 8 6.04 6.96 18.81
CA VAL A 8 7.11 7.49 17.96
C VAL A 8 7.81 6.35 17.21
N ARG A 9 7.80 6.42 15.87
CA ARG A 9 8.47 5.44 15.02
C ARG A 9 9.92 5.84 14.74
N HIS A 10 10.85 5.27 15.50
CA HIS A 10 12.29 5.45 15.33
C HIS A 10 12.91 4.60 14.20
N ASP A 11 14.15 4.94 13.81
CA ASP A 11 14.89 4.20 12.78
C ASP A 11 15.18 2.75 13.18
N ALA A 12 15.35 2.46 14.47
CA ALA A 12 15.46 1.08 14.95
C ALA A 12 14.21 0.25 14.59
N HIS A 13 13.00 0.83 14.71
CA HIS A 13 11.76 0.15 14.30
C HIS A 13 11.72 -0.08 12.79
N ARG A 14 12.15 0.93 12.00
CA ARG A 14 12.22 0.83 10.53
C ARG A 14 13.22 -0.25 10.09
N LEU A 15 14.37 -0.32 10.74
CA LEU A 15 15.41 -1.31 10.45
C LEU A 15 14.89 -2.73 10.64
N ILE A 16 14.27 -3.00 11.80
CA ILE A 16 13.69 -4.31 12.09
C ILE A 16 12.58 -4.66 11.08
N GLU A 17 11.71 -3.71 10.76
CA GLU A 17 10.66 -3.93 9.77
C GLU A 17 11.21 -4.33 8.39
N VAL A 18 12.23 -3.62 7.89
CA VAL A 18 12.87 -3.93 6.61
C VAL A 18 13.53 -5.31 6.63
N PHE A 19 14.18 -5.70 7.72
CA PHE A 19 14.75 -7.04 7.86
C PHE A 19 13.68 -8.13 7.81
N MET A 20 12.54 -7.93 8.49
CA MET A 20 11.45 -8.90 8.46
C MET A 20 10.80 -8.98 7.08
N ILE A 21 10.63 -7.86 6.37
CA ILE A 21 10.13 -7.84 4.99
C ILE A 21 11.06 -8.64 4.07
N ALA A 22 12.38 -8.43 4.16
CA ALA A 22 13.36 -9.13 3.35
C ALA A 22 13.38 -10.65 3.62
N ALA A 23 13.28 -11.05 4.91
CA ALA A 23 13.19 -12.45 5.31
C ALA A 23 11.92 -13.12 4.78
N ASN A 24 10.78 -12.43 4.87
CA ASN A 24 9.49 -12.94 4.38
C ASN A 24 9.48 -13.09 2.85
N ALA A 25 9.99 -12.09 2.12
CA ALA A 25 10.10 -12.16 0.66
C ALA A 25 11.02 -13.31 0.21
N SER A 26 12.15 -13.50 0.91
CA SER A 26 13.07 -14.61 0.63
C SER A 26 12.43 -15.97 0.90
N THR A 27 11.63 -16.08 1.96
CA THR A 27 10.91 -17.31 2.32
C THR A 27 9.84 -17.63 1.28
N ALA A 28 9.03 -16.63 0.87
CA ALA A 28 8.02 -16.79 -0.17
C ALA A 28 8.66 -17.27 -1.48
N GLY A 29 9.76 -16.63 -1.92
CA GLY A 29 10.50 -17.03 -3.11
C GLY A 29 11.08 -18.45 -3.01
N PHE A 30 11.60 -18.84 -1.86
CA PHE A 30 12.12 -20.19 -1.62
C PHE A 30 11.02 -21.25 -1.75
N LEU A 31 9.88 -21.04 -1.10
CA LEU A 31 8.76 -21.99 -1.10
C LEU A 31 8.14 -22.11 -2.50
N ALA A 32 7.97 -20.98 -3.21
CA ALA A 32 7.49 -20.94 -4.58
C ALA A 32 8.42 -21.71 -5.53
N LYS A 33 9.74 -21.49 -5.44
CA LYS A 33 10.75 -22.21 -6.25
C LYS A 33 10.68 -23.72 -6.07
N HIS A 34 10.37 -24.20 -4.87
CA HIS A 34 10.26 -25.62 -4.55
C HIS A 34 8.84 -26.19 -4.70
N LYS A 35 7.89 -25.39 -5.20
CA LYS A 35 6.47 -25.76 -5.37
C LYS A 35 5.85 -26.28 -4.08
N MET A 36 6.30 -25.77 -2.94
CA MET A 36 5.78 -26.16 -1.64
C MET A 36 4.45 -25.43 -1.39
N PRO A 37 3.37 -26.14 -1.00
CA PRO A 37 2.13 -25.49 -0.58
C PRO A 37 2.42 -24.47 0.52
N ASN A 38 1.99 -23.23 0.31
CA ASN A 38 2.21 -22.15 1.25
C ASN A 38 1.06 -21.14 1.18
N LEU A 39 0.93 -20.32 2.21
CA LEU A 39 0.03 -19.17 2.22
C LEU A 39 0.85 -17.91 2.00
N LEU A 40 0.48 -17.14 0.99
CA LEU A 40 1.06 -15.84 0.69
C LEU A 40 0.20 -14.75 1.30
N ARG A 41 0.85 -13.69 1.76
CA ARG A 41 0.17 -12.45 2.14
C ARG A 41 0.04 -11.60 0.88
N ILE A 42 -1.16 -11.58 0.32
CA ILE A 42 -1.47 -10.87 -0.92
C ILE A 42 -2.22 -9.57 -0.61
N HIS A 43 -2.15 -8.60 -1.52
CA HIS A 43 -2.86 -7.35 -1.37
C HIS A 43 -3.18 -6.77 -2.74
N ASP A 44 -4.44 -6.88 -3.14
CA ASP A 44 -4.88 -6.38 -4.43
C ASP A 44 -4.86 -4.85 -4.52
N GLY A 45 -4.96 -4.36 -5.75
CA GLY A 45 -5.30 -2.97 -6.02
C GLY A 45 -6.70 -2.60 -5.51
N PRO A 46 -7.06 -1.31 -5.56
CA PRO A 46 -8.42 -0.87 -5.27
C PRO A 46 -9.42 -1.52 -6.24
N SER A 47 -10.64 -1.80 -5.77
CA SER A 47 -11.73 -2.20 -6.67
C SER A 47 -12.15 -1.04 -7.58
N VAL A 48 -12.75 -1.35 -8.73
CA VAL A 48 -13.22 -0.35 -9.72
C VAL A 48 -14.09 0.73 -9.07
N ASP A 49 -15.08 0.36 -8.27
CA ASP A 49 -15.95 1.32 -7.56
C ASP A 49 -15.16 2.24 -6.61
N ARG A 50 -14.18 1.71 -5.86
CA ARG A 50 -13.34 2.49 -4.96
C ARG A 50 -12.40 3.42 -5.73
N LEU A 51 -11.88 2.96 -6.86
CA LEU A 51 -11.04 3.77 -7.75
C LEU A 51 -11.84 4.92 -8.37
N LEU A 52 -13.07 4.67 -8.83
CA LEU A 52 -13.95 5.72 -9.37
C LEU A 52 -14.27 6.78 -8.32
N LYS A 53 -14.60 6.36 -7.09
CA LYS A 53 -14.82 7.29 -5.96
C LYS A 53 -13.58 8.13 -5.65
N LEU A 54 -12.41 7.50 -5.62
CA LEU A 54 -11.14 8.22 -5.43
C LEU A 54 -10.91 9.25 -6.54
N ARG A 55 -11.11 8.86 -7.81
CA ARG A 55 -10.95 9.76 -8.97
C ARG A 55 -11.93 10.94 -8.91
N GLY A 56 -13.19 10.70 -8.51
CA GLY A 56 -14.17 11.76 -8.29
C GLY A 56 -13.69 12.77 -7.24
N PHE A 57 -13.31 12.28 -6.06
CA PHE A 57 -12.76 13.11 -4.99
C PHE A 57 -11.53 13.93 -5.41
N LEU A 58 -10.57 13.30 -6.10
CA LEU A 58 -9.36 13.98 -6.59
C LEU A 58 -9.72 15.07 -7.61
N SER A 59 -10.69 14.82 -8.48
CA SER A 59 -11.10 15.78 -9.51
C SER A 59 -11.70 17.06 -8.94
N GLU A 60 -12.44 16.97 -7.82
CA GLU A 60 -12.97 18.13 -7.09
C GLU A 60 -11.84 19.04 -6.55
N LEU A 61 -10.65 18.48 -6.32
CA LEU A 61 -9.45 19.17 -5.85
C LEU A 61 -8.51 19.60 -6.99
N GLY A 62 -8.90 19.37 -8.25
CA GLY A 62 -8.07 19.62 -9.43
C GLY A 62 -6.89 18.65 -9.57
N LEU A 63 -6.98 17.46 -8.97
CA LEU A 63 -5.96 16.42 -8.99
C LEU A 63 -6.40 15.23 -9.86
N SER A 64 -5.42 14.49 -10.39
CA SER A 64 -5.65 13.27 -11.15
C SER A 64 -4.70 12.16 -10.70
N LEU A 65 -5.20 10.93 -10.69
CA LEU A 65 -4.39 9.73 -10.50
C LEU A 65 -4.05 9.13 -11.87
N ASP A 66 -2.76 8.99 -12.18
CA ASP A 66 -2.32 8.39 -13.45
C ASP A 66 -2.55 6.86 -13.47
N GLY A 67 -2.18 6.21 -14.57
CA GLY A 67 -2.24 4.75 -14.69
C GLY A 67 -3.55 4.16 -15.22
N GLY A 68 -4.45 4.98 -15.75
CA GLY A 68 -5.66 4.51 -16.42
C GLY A 68 -6.59 3.68 -15.52
N GLU A 69 -7.13 2.59 -16.07
CA GLU A 69 -8.06 1.70 -15.36
C GLU A 69 -7.38 0.89 -14.24
N GLU A 70 -6.09 0.58 -14.40
CA GLU A 70 -5.31 -0.24 -13.46
C GLU A 70 -4.06 0.51 -12.94
N PRO A 71 -4.26 1.51 -12.06
CA PRO A 71 -3.15 2.27 -11.52
C PRO A 71 -2.28 1.40 -10.61
N THR A 72 -1.00 1.29 -10.92
CA THR A 72 0.02 0.64 -10.09
C THR A 72 0.37 1.43 -8.81
N PRO A 73 1.06 0.81 -7.82
CA PRO A 73 1.55 1.50 -6.63
C PRO A 73 2.46 2.70 -6.94
N HIS A 74 3.12 2.69 -8.10
CA HIS A 74 3.97 3.79 -8.55
C HIS A 74 3.16 5.07 -8.77
N HIS A 75 1.99 4.98 -9.42
CA HIS A 75 1.13 6.15 -9.65
C HIS A 75 0.62 6.76 -8.34
N TYR A 76 0.30 5.92 -7.34
CA TYR A 76 -0.06 6.38 -6.00
C TYR A 76 1.11 7.14 -5.35
N LYS A 77 2.33 6.60 -5.42
CA LYS A 77 3.53 7.25 -4.88
C LYS A 77 3.81 8.60 -5.56
N GLN A 78 3.64 8.68 -6.88
CA GLN A 78 3.81 9.92 -7.64
C GLN A 78 2.80 11.00 -7.22
N LEU A 79 1.53 10.63 -7.07
CA LEU A 79 0.50 11.56 -6.60
C LEU A 79 0.78 12.03 -5.17
N ILE A 80 1.17 11.14 -4.25
CA ILE A 80 1.54 11.51 -2.88
C ILE A 80 2.73 12.49 -2.88
N ALA A 81 3.73 12.26 -3.74
CA ALA A 81 4.88 13.14 -3.86
C ALA A 81 4.50 14.54 -4.38
N SER A 82 3.52 14.64 -5.30
CA SER A 82 3.11 15.92 -5.87
C SER A 82 2.28 16.79 -4.93
N ILE A 83 1.63 16.20 -3.92
CA ILE A 83 0.75 16.92 -2.98
C ILE A 83 1.43 17.33 -1.66
N GLN A 84 2.69 16.99 -1.42
CA GLN A 84 3.33 17.14 -0.10
C GLN A 84 3.29 18.55 0.50
N ASN A 85 3.27 19.60 -0.33
CA ASN A 85 3.23 20.99 0.11
C ASN A 85 1.82 21.57 0.25
N ARG A 86 0.78 20.76 0.04
CA ARG A 86 -0.61 21.22 0.12
C ARG A 86 -1.13 21.17 1.57
N PRO A 87 -1.99 22.12 1.98
CA PRO A 87 -2.58 22.11 3.32
C PRO A 87 -3.52 20.92 3.56
N ASP A 88 -4.06 20.32 2.49
CA ASP A 88 -4.98 19.18 2.51
C ASP A 88 -4.29 17.83 2.24
N ALA A 89 -2.95 17.78 2.18
CA ALA A 89 -2.18 16.58 1.85
C ALA A 89 -2.57 15.36 2.70
N HIS A 90 -2.68 15.55 4.03
CA HIS A 90 -3.04 14.47 4.95
C HIS A 90 -4.44 13.90 4.69
N LEU A 91 -5.40 14.75 4.31
CA LEU A 91 -6.75 14.30 3.96
C LEU A 91 -6.71 13.47 2.68
N ILE A 92 -5.99 13.95 1.65
CA ILE A 92 -5.86 13.26 0.37
C ILE A 92 -5.18 11.89 0.58
N GLU A 93 -4.07 11.84 1.32
CA GLU A 93 -3.41 10.59 1.69
C GLU A 93 -4.36 9.62 2.41
N THR A 94 -5.17 10.12 3.34
CA THR A 94 -6.14 9.29 4.06
C THR A 94 -7.20 8.72 3.13
N VAL A 95 -7.72 9.51 2.19
CA VAL A 95 -8.72 9.04 1.21
C VAL A 95 -8.09 8.03 0.24
N MET A 96 -6.85 8.27 -0.22
CA MET A 96 -6.09 7.34 -1.04
C MET A 96 -5.83 6.01 -0.31
N LEU A 97 -5.46 6.04 0.97
CA LEU A 97 -5.28 4.82 1.76
C LEU A 97 -6.59 4.04 1.93
N ARG A 98 -7.72 4.75 2.11
CA ARG A 98 -9.03 4.12 2.27
C ARG A 98 -9.61 3.53 0.97
N SER A 99 -9.11 3.93 -0.20
CA SER A 99 -9.53 3.30 -1.47
C SER A 99 -8.90 1.92 -1.68
N MET A 100 -7.77 1.65 -1.01
CA MET A 100 -7.02 0.39 -1.16
C MET A 100 -7.81 -0.82 -0.62
N SER A 101 -7.57 -1.98 -1.22
CA SER A 101 -8.08 -3.27 -0.73
C SER A 101 -7.42 -3.69 0.58
N GLN A 102 -8.03 -4.62 1.31
CA GLN A 102 -7.40 -5.20 2.49
C GLN A 102 -6.47 -6.34 2.08
N ALA A 103 -5.33 -6.48 2.75
CA ALA A 103 -4.46 -7.65 2.56
C ALA A 103 -5.11 -8.91 3.13
N MET A 104 -4.93 -10.03 2.44
CA MET A 104 -5.46 -11.33 2.81
C MET A 104 -4.42 -12.44 2.65
N TYR A 105 -4.66 -13.60 3.25
CA TYR A 105 -3.84 -14.79 3.03
C TYR A 105 -4.48 -15.63 1.93
N SER A 106 -3.69 -16.03 0.94
CA SER A 106 -4.15 -16.85 -0.19
C SER A 106 -3.10 -17.91 -0.55
N PRO A 107 -3.52 -19.13 -0.95
CA PRO A 107 -2.60 -20.11 -1.54
C PRO A 107 -2.21 -19.75 -2.98
N GLU A 108 -2.95 -18.84 -3.62
CA GLU A 108 -2.66 -18.37 -4.97
C GLU A 108 -1.64 -17.25 -4.94
N GLN A 109 -0.64 -17.34 -5.83
CA GLN A 109 0.34 -16.29 -5.99
C GLN A 109 -0.29 -15.11 -6.71
N GLN A 110 -0.47 -14.03 -5.96
CA GLN A 110 -0.93 -12.73 -6.41
C GLN A 110 0.01 -11.67 -5.80
N GLY A 111 0.18 -10.54 -6.48
CA GLY A 111 1.10 -9.51 -6.03
C GLY A 111 0.68 -8.83 -4.72
N HIS A 112 1.59 -8.04 -4.14
CA HIS A 112 1.31 -7.22 -2.95
C HIS A 112 1.40 -5.73 -3.28
N PHE A 113 0.28 -5.14 -3.69
CA PHE A 113 0.15 -3.74 -4.11
C PHE A 113 0.72 -2.76 -3.06
N GLY A 114 0.33 -2.90 -1.79
CA GLY A 114 0.77 -2.00 -0.71
C GLY A 114 2.29 -2.00 -0.43
N LEU A 115 3.00 -3.07 -0.82
CA LEU A 115 4.45 -3.18 -0.65
C LEU A 115 5.21 -3.10 -1.97
N SER A 116 4.50 -3.01 -3.10
CA SER A 116 5.10 -3.07 -4.44
C SER A 116 5.97 -4.33 -4.64
N LEU A 117 5.50 -5.48 -4.13
CA LEU A 117 6.16 -6.78 -4.30
C LEU A 117 5.37 -7.63 -5.31
N GLU A 118 6.08 -8.42 -6.11
CA GLU A 118 5.52 -9.41 -7.05
C GLU A 118 5.12 -10.72 -6.37
#